data_AF-A0A8J2B625-F1
#
_entry.id   AF-A0A8J2B625-F1
#
_cell.length_a   1.000
_cell.length_b   1.000
_cell.length_c   1.000
_cell.angle_alpha   90.00
_cell.angle_beta   90.00
_cell.angle_gamma   90.00
#
_symmetry.space_group_name_H-M   'P 1'
#
loop_
_entity.id
_entity.type
_entity.pdbx_description
1 polymer ?
#
loop_
_entity_poly.entity_id
_entity_poly.type
_entity_poly.pdbx_seq_one_letter_code
_entity_poly.pdbx_strand_id
1 'polypeptide(L)'
;MSDEPDAKKPNTTAEAAADLQTEYPPADLIQYLVIRQDLAYTEQKTADDGTTTSTSTPWPTGAIVAQGAHASVAAIAEGLRIHDVNTIAYTDKKSLDTMRKCVLGAKDVAALEKICAKMEKDDVKFYRWMEQPENVLTAVVSNAKKYVWVWKLVMLNCARLQYFPRQPSITSLPNTLSCAVRMTSSCTFI
;
A
#
# COMPACT_ATOMS: atom_id res chain seq x y z
N MET A 1 37.44 38.85 -51.99
CA MET A 1 38.04 39.44 -50.78
C MET A 1 36.88 40.00 -49.97
N SER A 2 36.67 39.47 -48.76
CA SER A 2 35.79 39.94 -47.68
C SER A 2 34.29 39.99 -47.99
N ASP A 3 33.52 38.93 -47.76
CA ASP A 3 33.09 38.30 -46.49
C ASP A 3 31.74 38.89 -46.00
N GLU A 4 30.71 38.05 -46.13
CA GLU A 4 29.34 38.20 -45.64
C GLU A 4 29.31 37.94 -44.13
N PRO A 5 28.60 38.74 -43.30
CA PRO A 5 28.61 38.50 -41.86
C PRO A 5 27.74 37.29 -41.49
N ASP A 6 28.44 36.28 -40.99
CA ASP A 6 27.95 35.01 -40.46
C ASP A 6 26.65 35.12 -39.64
N ALA A 7 25.67 34.31 -40.06
CA ALA A 7 24.54 33.93 -39.24
C ALA A 7 25.05 33.37 -37.91
N LYS A 8 24.82 34.13 -36.83
CA LYS A 8 25.07 33.68 -35.46
C LYS A 8 24.20 32.46 -35.19
N LYS A 9 24.79 31.28 -35.33
CA LYS A 9 24.24 30.00 -34.88
C LYS A 9 24.49 29.90 -33.36
N PRO A 10 23.48 29.99 -32.47
CA PRO A 10 23.68 29.57 -31.11
C PRO A 10 23.78 28.04 -31.04
N ASN A 11 25.01 27.62 -30.83
CA ASN A 11 25.53 26.42 -30.19
C ASN A 11 24.53 25.74 -29.22
N THR A 12 24.06 24.56 -29.64
CA THR A 12 24.09 23.27 -28.95
C THR A 12 23.91 23.20 -27.41
N THR A 13 23.13 22.18 -27.01
CA THR A 13 22.90 21.67 -25.63
C THR A 13 21.73 22.24 -24.79
N ALA A 14 20.63 22.71 -25.40
CA ALA A 14 19.39 22.98 -24.66
C ALA A 14 18.13 22.35 -25.27
N GLU A 15 18.07 22.20 -26.60
CA GLU A 15 16.87 21.68 -27.28
C GLU A 15 16.87 20.15 -27.51
N ALA A 16 18.00 19.47 -27.26
CA ALA A 16 18.08 18.01 -27.28
C ALA A 16 17.71 17.35 -25.92
N ALA A 17 17.41 18.15 -24.88
CA ALA A 17 17.00 17.64 -23.57
C ALA A 17 15.48 17.43 -23.44
N ALA A 18 14.71 17.74 -24.49
CA ALA A 18 13.25 17.70 -24.48
C ALA A 18 12.64 16.36 -24.96
N ASP A 19 13.45 15.41 -25.44
CA ASP A 19 12.93 14.24 -26.18
C ASP A 19 13.35 12.86 -25.62
N LEU A 20 13.62 12.78 -24.31
CA LEU A 20 13.89 11.50 -23.62
C LEU A 20 13.15 11.34 -22.28
N GLN A 21 11.94 11.90 -22.18
CA GLN A 21 11.05 11.78 -21.02
C GLN A 21 9.69 11.15 -21.32
N THR A 22 9.64 10.30 -22.34
CA THR A 22 8.42 9.64 -22.83
C THR A 22 8.53 8.11 -22.81
N GLU A 23 8.94 7.48 -21.70
CA GLU A 23 8.75 6.02 -21.58
C GLU A 23 8.78 5.42 -20.16
N TYR A 24 8.13 6.02 -19.16
CA TYR A 24 7.76 5.27 -17.94
C TYR A 24 6.43 5.82 -17.36
N PRO A 25 5.47 4.95 -16.96
CA PRO A 25 4.34 5.43 -16.18
C PRO A 25 4.86 6.12 -14.90
N PRO A 26 4.20 7.20 -14.43
CA PRO A 26 4.67 7.95 -13.27
C PRO A 26 4.91 6.99 -12.11
N ALA A 27 6.06 7.19 -11.44
CA ALA A 27 6.69 6.29 -10.47
C ALA A 27 5.72 5.36 -9.73
N ASP A 28 6.10 4.07 -9.59
CA ASP A 28 5.39 3.03 -8.82
C ASP A 28 5.20 3.42 -7.34
N LEU A 29 4.34 4.39 -7.06
CA LEU A 29 4.00 4.87 -5.75
C LEU A 29 2.86 4.02 -5.20
N ILE A 30 3.05 3.57 -3.97
CA ILE A 30 2.07 2.76 -3.25
C ILE A 30 1.87 3.38 -1.87
N GLN A 31 0.62 3.49 -1.47
CA GLN A 31 0.25 3.77 -0.10
C GLN A 31 0.02 2.45 0.63
N TYR A 32 0.79 2.20 1.70
CA TYR A 32 0.62 0.99 2.52
C TYR A 32 -0.35 1.30 3.65
N LEU A 33 -1.39 0.48 3.78
CA LEU A 33 -2.43 0.58 4.78
C LEU A 33 -2.43 -0.71 5.59
N VAL A 34 -2.33 -0.62 6.91
CA VAL A 34 -2.45 -1.74 7.84
C VAL A 34 -3.69 -1.56 8.68
N ILE A 35 -4.59 -2.54 8.68
CA ILE A 35 -5.86 -2.52 9.43
C ILE A 35 -5.88 -3.66 10.45
N ARG A 36 -6.49 -3.43 11.61
CA ARG A 36 -6.72 -4.46 12.62
C ARG A 36 -7.70 -5.54 12.14
N GLN A 37 -7.26 -6.79 12.21
CA GLN A 37 -8.03 -7.97 11.83
C GLN A 37 -8.91 -8.49 12.97
N ASP A 38 -8.50 -8.34 14.23
CA ASP A 38 -9.30 -8.69 15.42
C ASP A 38 -10.63 -7.93 15.49
N LEU A 39 -10.74 -6.77 14.84
CA LEU A 39 -12.02 -6.07 14.73
C LEU A 39 -12.99 -6.77 13.78
N ALA A 40 -12.49 -7.46 12.75
CA ALA A 40 -13.30 -8.12 11.74
C ALA A 40 -13.74 -9.55 12.13
N TYR A 41 -13.08 -10.16 13.12
CA TYR A 41 -13.33 -11.54 13.53
C TYR A 41 -13.53 -11.64 15.04
N THR A 42 -14.55 -12.40 15.44
CA THR A 42 -14.74 -12.73 16.85
C THR A 42 -13.77 -13.83 17.26
N GLU A 43 -12.98 -13.58 18.30
CA GLU A 43 -12.26 -14.66 18.98
C GLU A 43 -13.27 -15.46 19.81
N GLN A 44 -13.49 -16.71 19.43
CA GLN A 44 -14.22 -17.67 20.27
C GLN A 44 -13.25 -18.27 21.28
N LYS A 45 -13.47 -18.01 22.57
CA LYS A 45 -12.75 -18.67 23.64
C LYS A 45 -13.66 -19.73 24.27
N THR A 46 -13.28 -20.99 24.13
CA THR A 46 -13.89 -22.11 24.85
C THR A 46 -13.29 -22.17 26.25
N ALA A 47 -14.15 -22.14 27.26
CA ALA A 47 -13.76 -22.46 28.63
C ALA A 47 -13.67 -23.99 28.81
N ASP A 48 -13.01 -24.43 29.89
CA ASP A 48 -12.77 -25.86 30.19
C ASP A 48 -14.07 -26.65 30.42
N ASP A 49 -15.20 -25.96 30.63
CA ASP A 49 -16.55 -26.52 30.76
C ASP A 49 -17.28 -26.70 29.42
N GLY A 50 -16.64 -26.34 28.30
CA GLY A 50 -17.23 -26.36 26.95
C GLY A 50 -18.06 -25.12 26.60
N THR A 51 -18.19 -24.14 27.50
CA THR A 51 -18.90 -22.89 27.24
C THR A 51 -18.06 -22.01 26.31
N THR A 52 -18.60 -21.69 25.13
CA THR A 52 -17.96 -20.75 24.19
C THR A 52 -18.50 -19.35 24.41
N THR A 53 -17.67 -18.46 24.95
CA THR A 53 -18.05 -17.06 25.18
C THR A 53 -17.37 -16.17 24.14
N SER A 54 -18.17 -15.52 23.30
CA SER A 54 -17.70 -14.48 22.39
C SER A 54 -17.62 -13.15 23.14
N THR A 55 -16.43 -12.55 23.20
CA THR A 55 -16.20 -11.31 23.96
C THR A 55 -16.61 -10.03 23.22
N SER A 56 -16.82 -10.08 21.90
CA SER A 56 -17.31 -8.95 21.11
C SER A 56 -17.95 -9.38 19.79
N THR A 57 -18.95 -8.61 19.34
CA THR A 57 -19.53 -8.72 17.99
C THR A 57 -18.51 -8.23 16.96
N PRO A 58 -18.27 -8.97 15.87
CA PRO A 58 -17.30 -8.55 14.87
C PRO A 58 -17.84 -7.34 14.12
N TRP A 59 -16.94 -6.45 13.71
CA TRP A 59 -17.29 -5.27 12.94
C TRP A 59 -17.76 -5.67 11.55
N PRO A 60 -18.81 -5.03 11.01
CA PRO A 60 -19.24 -5.30 9.65
C PRO A 60 -18.14 -4.88 8.66
N THR A 61 -18.05 -5.56 7.52
CA THR A 61 -17.06 -5.28 6.47
C THR A 61 -17.05 -3.80 6.06
N GLY A 62 -18.23 -3.16 5.98
CA GLY A 62 -18.35 -1.74 5.68
C GLY A 62 -17.62 -0.85 6.68
N ALA A 63 -17.66 -1.18 7.97
CA ALA A 63 -16.94 -0.43 9.00
C ALA A 63 -15.42 -0.59 8.83
N ILE A 64 -14.93 -1.81 8.57
CA ILE A 64 -13.50 -2.06 8.29
C ILE A 64 -13.01 -1.28 7.06
N VAL A 65 -13.81 -1.24 5.99
CA VAL A 65 -13.52 -0.45 4.78
C VAL A 65 -13.48 1.05 5.10
N ALA A 66 -14.42 1.55 5.91
CA ALA A 66 -14.46 2.95 6.32
C ALA A 66 -13.20 3.34 7.11
N GLN A 67 -12.74 2.50 8.04
CA GLN A 67 -11.49 2.72 8.77
C GLN A 67 -10.30 2.88 7.82
N GLY A 68 -10.18 1.99 6.83
CA GLY A 68 -9.13 2.06 5.82
C GLY A 68 -9.19 3.32 4.94
N ALA A 69 -10.40 3.73 4.56
CA ALA A 69 -10.64 4.93 3.76
C ALA A 69 -10.29 6.21 4.55
N HIS A 70 -10.78 6.34 5.77
CA HIS A 70 -10.50 7.47 6.64
C HIS A 70 -8.99 7.61 6.90
N ALA A 71 -8.34 6.52 7.28
CA ALA A 71 -6.92 6.50 7.53
C ALA A 71 -6.10 6.92 6.28
N SER A 72 -6.52 6.46 5.09
CA SER A 72 -5.84 6.82 3.83
C SER A 72 -5.98 8.29 3.48
N VAL A 73 -7.18 8.86 3.64
CA VAL A 73 -7.45 10.28 3.38
C VAL A 73 -6.68 11.15 4.37
N ALA A 74 -6.66 10.77 5.65
CA ALA A 74 -5.91 11.50 6.68
C ALA A 74 -4.40 11.51 6.40
N ALA A 75 -3.82 10.38 6.01
CA ALA A 75 -2.41 10.30 5.62
C ALA A 75 -2.09 11.16 4.38
N ILE A 76 -2.97 11.17 3.38
CA ILE A 76 -2.81 12.02 2.19
C ILE A 76 -2.89 13.50 2.58
N ALA A 77 -3.90 13.89 3.35
CA ALA A 77 -4.09 15.26 3.79
C ALA A 77 -2.89 15.78 4.59
N GLU A 78 -2.37 14.97 5.52
CA GLU A 78 -1.17 15.30 6.29
C GLU A 78 0.06 15.37 5.38
N GLY A 79 0.24 14.41 4.47
CA GLY A 79 1.33 14.39 3.51
C GLY A 79 1.36 15.63 2.61
N LEU A 80 0.19 16.10 2.15
CA LEU A 80 0.06 17.34 1.39
C LEU A 80 0.39 18.57 2.25
N ARG A 81 -0.06 18.60 3.50
CA ARG A 81 0.21 19.69 4.45
C ARG A 81 1.71 19.88 4.72
N ILE A 82 2.48 18.79 4.74
CA ILE A 82 3.94 18.82 4.92
C ILE A 82 4.73 18.86 3.61
N HIS A 83 4.06 19.06 2.47
CA HIS A 83 4.66 19.06 1.13
C HIS A 83 5.50 17.80 0.81
N ASP A 84 5.03 16.62 1.21
CA ASP A 84 5.69 15.35 0.88
C ASP A 84 5.67 15.13 -0.64
N VAL A 85 6.86 15.09 -1.24
CA VAL A 85 7.05 14.99 -2.71
C VAL A 85 6.36 13.76 -3.29
N ASN A 86 6.36 12.64 -2.58
CA ASN A 86 5.72 11.43 -3.08
C ASN A 86 4.21 11.52 -2.94
N THR A 87 3.68 12.08 -1.86
CA THR A 87 2.23 12.31 -1.71
C THR A 87 1.71 13.25 -2.79
N ILE A 88 2.43 14.35 -3.06
CA ILE A 88 2.08 15.29 -4.15
C ILE A 88 2.04 14.57 -5.49
N ALA A 89 3.09 13.81 -5.83
CA ALA A 89 3.14 13.03 -7.07
C ALA A 89 2.07 11.93 -7.15
N TYR A 90 1.72 11.32 -6.01
CA TYR A 90 0.67 10.30 -5.90
C TYR A 90 -0.73 10.89 -6.14
N THR A 91 -0.96 12.14 -5.76
CA THR A 91 -2.22 12.87 -5.98
C THR A 91 -2.23 13.73 -7.26
N ASP A 92 -1.15 13.70 -8.05
CA ASP A 92 -1.09 14.44 -9.32
C ASP A 92 -2.14 13.93 -10.31
N LYS A 93 -2.64 14.82 -11.17
CA LYS A 93 -3.64 14.49 -12.19
C LYS A 93 -3.24 13.28 -13.05
N LYS A 94 -1.95 13.11 -13.35
CA LYS A 94 -1.43 11.99 -14.14
C LYS A 94 -1.46 10.65 -13.40
N SER A 95 -1.51 10.69 -12.06
CA SER A 95 -1.43 9.51 -11.19
C SER A 95 -2.78 9.06 -10.63
N LEU A 96 -3.83 9.88 -10.73
CA LEU A 96 -5.14 9.62 -10.11
C LEU A 96 -5.74 8.27 -10.54
N ASP A 97 -5.67 7.94 -11.82
CA ASP A 97 -6.22 6.69 -12.38
C ASP A 97 -5.32 5.47 -12.13
N THR A 98 -4.10 5.69 -11.63
CA THR A 98 -3.09 4.65 -11.39
C THR A 98 -2.67 4.52 -9.93
N MET A 99 -3.35 5.21 -9.01
CA MET A 99 -3.08 5.12 -7.58
C MET A 99 -3.22 3.68 -7.07
N ARG A 100 -2.28 3.24 -6.24
CA ARG A 100 -2.30 1.90 -5.62
C ARG A 100 -2.22 1.99 -4.12
N LYS A 101 -3.10 1.23 -3.47
CA LYS A 101 -3.06 0.96 -2.03
C LYS A 101 -2.75 -0.51 -1.80
N CYS A 102 -1.78 -0.80 -0.94
CA CYS A 102 -1.50 -2.15 -0.47
C CYS A 102 -2.09 -2.28 0.93
N VAL A 103 -3.17 -3.06 1.06
CA VAL A 103 -3.86 -3.27 2.34
C VAL A 103 -3.31 -4.53 3.01
N LEU A 104 -2.98 -4.39 4.29
CA LEU A 104 -2.30 -5.35 5.14
C LEU A 104 -3.12 -5.52 6.43
N GLY A 105 -2.99 -6.67 7.09
CA GLY A 105 -3.69 -6.98 8.33
C GLY A 105 -2.74 -7.06 9.52
N ALA A 106 -3.02 -6.32 10.59
CA ALA A 106 -2.42 -6.54 11.90
C ALA A 106 -3.35 -7.42 12.73
N LYS A 107 -2.79 -8.42 13.44
CA LYS A 107 -3.61 -9.32 14.27
C LYS A 107 -4.44 -8.54 15.30
N ASP A 108 -3.78 -7.68 16.06
CA ASP A 108 -4.33 -6.94 17.18
C ASP A 108 -3.69 -5.53 17.27
N VAL A 109 -4.13 -4.75 18.26
CA VAL A 109 -3.57 -3.40 18.50
C VAL A 109 -2.08 -3.43 18.83
N ALA A 110 -1.59 -4.44 19.55
CA ALA A 110 -0.18 -4.55 19.93
C ALA A 110 0.71 -4.81 18.70
N ALA A 111 0.25 -5.61 17.74
CA ALA A 111 0.91 -5.79 16.45
C ALA A 111 0.97 -4.47 15.65
N LEU A 112 -0.11 -3.70 15.68
CA LEU A 112 -0.19 -2.41 14.99
C LEU A 112 0.75 -1.36 15.61
N GLU A 113 0.86 -1.33 16.94
CA GLU A 113 1.81 -0.46 17.67
C GLU A 113 3.26 -0.83 17.37
N LYS A 114 3.60 -2.13 17.30
CA LYS A 114 4.94 -2.59 16.88
C LYS A 114 5.29 -2.11 15.48
N ILE A 115 4.33 -2.14 14.56
CA ILE A 115 4.51 -1.60 13.20
C ILE A 115 4.77 -0.10 13.27
N CYS A 116 4.00 0.66 14.06
CA CYS A 116 4.25 2.09 14.25
C CYS A 116 5.66 2.37 14.78
N ALA A 117 6.08 1.70 15.85
CA ALA A 117 7.41 1.87 16.44
C ALA A 117 8.52 1.57 15.44
N LYS A 118 8.32 0.56 14.59
CA LYS A 118 9.25 0.24 13.50
C LYS A 118 9.28 1.34 12.43
N MET A 119 8.13 1.85 12.02
CA MET A 119 8.04 2.93 11.04
C MET A 119 8.70 4.22 11.57
N GLU A 120 8.56 4.53 12.86
CA GLU A 120 9.26 5.65 13.49
C GLU A 120 10.77 5.45 13.50
N LYS A 121 11.23 4.26 13.88
CA LYS A 121 12.66 3.90 13.86
C LYS A 121 13.28 4.02 12.47
N ASP A 122 12.52 3.66 11.44
CA ASP A 122 12.97 3.67 10.05
C ASP A 122 12.75 5.06 9.37
N ASP A 123 12.37 6.10 10.13
CA ASP A 123 12.00 7.47 9.69
C ASP A 123 10.98 7.51 8.54
N VAL A 124 9.96 6.67 8.67
CA VAL A 124 8.89 6.55 7.70
C VAL A 124 7.76 7.42 8.18
N LYS A 125 7.29 8.34 7.32
CA LYS A 125 6.10 9.14 7.61
C LYS A 125 4.84 8.30 7.42
N PHE A 126 4.01 8.26 8.45
CA PHE A 126 2.74 7.54 8.49
C PHE A 126 1.72 8.28 9.37
N TYR A 127 0.47 7.89 9.25
CA TYR A 127 -0.65 8.37 10.02
C TYR A 127 -1.26 7.24 10.85
N ARG A 128 -1.66 7.54 12.08
CA ARG A 128 -2.35 6.63 13.00
C ARG A 128 -3.83 7.02 13.03
N TRP A 129 -4.71 6.14 12.57
CA TRP A 129 -6.14 6.40 12.60
C TRP A 129 -6.76 5.88 13.90
N MET A 130 -7.25 6.83 14.70
CA MET A 130 -7.92 6.61 15.97
C MET A 130 -9.43 6.79 15.77
N GLU A 131 -10.20 5.72 15.88
CA GLU A 131 -11.65 5.81 15.77
C GLU A 131 -12.23 6.52 16.99
N GLN A 132 -13.16 7.44 16.74
CA GLN A 132 -13.91 8.17 17.75
C GLN A 132 -15.35 7.67 17.81
N PRO A 133 -16.04 7.72 18.96
CA PRO A 133 -15.60 8.34 20.23
C PRO A 133 -14.73 7.46 21.15
N GLU A 134 -14.55 6.19 20.84
CA GLU A 134 -13.89 5.22 21.74
C GLU A 134 -12.37 5.41 21.84
N ASN A 135 -11.79 6.24 20.97
CA ASN A 135 -10.35 6.52 20.87
C ASN A 135 -9.51 5.26 20.72
N VAL A 136 -9.89 4.39 19.77
CA VAL A 136 -9.23 3.11 19.51
C VAL A 136 -8.40 3.19 18.25
N LEU A 137 -7.13 2.75 18.29
CA LEU A 137 -6.30 2.62 17.10
C LEU A 137 -6.82 1.47 16.23
N THR A 138 -7.29 1.77 15.03
CA THR A 138 -7.88 0.79 14.10
C THR A 138 -7.05 0.57 12.85
N ALA A 139 -6.33 1.59 12.38
CA ALA A 139 -5.51 1.51 11.18
C ALA A 139 -4.27 2.41 11.22
N VAL A 140 -3.24 2.03 10.46
CA VAL A 140 -2.01 2.80 10.25
C VAL A 140 -1.72 2.88 8.76
N VAL A 141 -1.36 4.06 8.25
CA VAL A 141 -1.12 4.25 6.81
C VAL A 141 0.15 5.02 6.57
N SER A 142 1.00 4.55 5.67
CA SER A 142 2.16 5.32 5.22
C SER A 142 1.74 6.49 4.31
N ASN A 143 2.60 7.50 4.19
CA ASN A 143 2.59 8.35 2.99
C ASN A 143 2.84 7.50 1.74
N ALA A 144 2.58 8.05 0.55
CA ALA A 144 2.94 7.36 -0.69
C ALA A 144 4.45 7.12 -0.73
N LYS A 145 4.86 5.90 -1.08
CA LYS A 145 6.27 5.50 -1.18
C LYS A 145 6.51 4.78 -2.50
N LYS A 146 7.70 4.99 -3.06
CA LYS A 146 8.18 4.18 -4.20
C LYS A 146 8.21 2.72 -3.79
N TYR A 147 7.90 1.83 -4.72
CA TYR A 147 8.03 0.39 -4.52
C TYR A 147 9.49 0.05 -4.24
N VAL A 148 9.85 -0.15 -2.97
CA VAL A 148 11.18 -0.60 -2.57
C VAL A 148 11.04 -1.95 -1.90
N TRP A 149 11.75 -2.94 -2.43
CA TRP A 149 11.77 -4.34 -1.96
C TRP A 149 12.05 -4.49 -0.45
N VAL A 150 12.67 -3.50 0.18
CA VAL A 150 12.92 -3.41 1.63
C VAL A 150 11.63 -3.47 2.46
N TRP A 151 10.51 -2.95 1.95
CA TRP A 151 9.23 -2.99 2.66
C TRP A 151 8.59 -4.37 2.68
N LYS A 152 8.91 -5.22 1.70
CA LYS A 152 8.52 -6.63 1.72
C LYS A 152 9.12 -7.31 2.96
N LEU A 153 10.38 -7.04 3.32
CA LEU A 153 11.02 -7.60 4.52
C LEU A 153 10.52 -7.01 5.85
N VAL A 154 10.21 -5.72 5.88
CA VAL A 154 9.66 -5.02 7.07
C VAL A 154 8.25 -5.51 7.40
N MET A 155 7.43 -5.73 6.36
CA MET A 155 6.07 -6.24 6.53
C MET A 155 6.05 -7.76 6.76
N LEU A 156 6.95 -8.55 6.15
CA LEU A 156 6.94 -10.02 6.29
C LEU A 156 7.28 -10.53 7.71
N ASN A 157 8.05 -9.79 8.52
CA ASN A 157 8.42 -10.23 9.87
C ASN A 157 7.38 -9.92 10.95
N CYS A 158 6.36 -9.13 10.63
CA CYS A 158 5.19 -8.90 11.48
C CYS A 158 4.02 -9.77 10.98
N ALA A 159 4.13 -11.08 11.20
CA ALA A 159 3.06 -12.09 11.18
C ALA A 159 2.14 -12.11 9.93
N ARG A 160 2.47 -13.01 8.98
CA ARG A 160 1.52 -13.66 8.05
C ARG A 160 0.51 -12.72 7.37
N LEU A 161 1.03 -11.70 6.72
CA LEU A 161 0.24 -10.84 5.85
C LEU A 161 -0.21 -11.63 4.62
N GLN A 162 -1.51 -11.88 4.51
CA GLN A 162 -2.12 -12.36 3.27
C GLN A 162 -2.05 -11.24 2.23
N TYR A 163 -0.94 -11.20 1.49
CA TYR A 163 -0.82 -10.39 0.30
C TYR A 163 -1.84 -10.88 -0.73
N PHE A 164 -2.83 -10.06 -1.06
CA PHE A 164 -3.73 -10.29 -2.20
C PHE A 164 -3.18 -9.55 -3.42
N PRO A 165 -2.38 -10.21 -4.30
CA PRO A 165 -2.04 -9.60 -5.57
C PRO A 165 -3.30 -9.41 -6.41
N ARG A 166 -3.41 -8.25 -7.08
CA ARG A 166 -4.31 -8.09 -8.23
C ARG A 166 -3.90 -9.14 -9.26
N GLN A 167 -4.78 -10.09 -9.56
CA GLN A 167 -4.57 -10.98 -10.71
C GLN A 167 -4.46 -10.09 -11.96
N PRO A 168 -3.40 -10.20 -12.77
CA PRO A 168 -3.38 -9.52 -14.05
C PRO A 168 -4.61 -9.99 -14.84
N SER A 169 -5.28 -9.05 -15.50
CA SER A 169 -6.39 -9.37 -16.38
C SER A 169 -5.91 -10.40 -17.40
N ILE A 170 -6.52 -11.58 -17.39
CA ILE A 170 -6.35 -12.57 -18.46
C ILE A 170 -6.92 -11.93 -19.73
N THR A 171 -6.03 -11.35 -20.53
CA THR A 171 -6.27 -11.08 -21.94
C THR A 171 -5.17 -11.79 -22.71
N SER A 172 -5.58 -12.92 -23.29
CA SER A 172 -4.90 -13.77 -24.28
C SER A 172 -3.49 -14.28 -23.94
N LEU A 173 -3.41 -15.53 -23.48
CA LEU A 173 -2.28 -16.40 -23.82
C LEU A 173 -2.73 -17.37 -24.91
N PRO A 174 -1.95 -17.57 -25.99
CA PRO A 174 -2.24 -18.61 -26.96
C PRO A 174 -2.06 -19.99 -26.33
N ASN A 175 -3.00 -20.89 -26.64
CA ASN A 175 -2.93 -22.30 -26.30
C ASN A 175 -1.65 -22.90 -26.87
N THR A 176 -0.66 -23.17 -26.02
CA THR A 176 0.24 -24.34 -26.07
C THR A 176 1.35 -24.13 -25.05
N LEU A 177 1.26 -24.82 -23.92
CA LEU A 177 2.30 -25.67 -23.33
C LEU A 177 1.91 -25.95 -21.88
N SER A 178 1.50 -27.21 -21.69
CA SER A 178 1.39 -27.89 -20.41
C SER A 178 2.73 -27.78 -19.65
N CYS A 179 2.71 -27.19 -18.46
CA CYS A 179 3.66 -27.55 -17.42
C CYS A 179 2.95 -27.49 -16.07
N ALA A 180 2.76 -28.68 -15.51
CA ALA A 180 2.05 -28.93 -14.27
C ALA A 180 2.80 -28.33 -13.07
N VAL A 181 2.12 -27.52 -12.27
CA VAL A 181 2.43 -27.37 -10.85
C VAL A 181 1.29 -28.02 -10.08
N ARG A 182 1.49 -29.31 -9.75
CA ARG A 182 0.69 -30.02 -8.75
C ARG A 182 0.95 -29.36 -7.39
N MET A 183 -0.03 -28.64 -6.85
CA MET A 183 -0.11 -28.42 -5.41
C MET A 183 -0.76 -29.67 -4.80
N THR A 184 0.05 -30.55 -4.19
CA THR A 184 -0.45 -31.53 -3.24
C THR A 184 -0.29 -30.95 -1.84
N SER A 185 -1.41 -30.66 -1.18
CA SER A 185 -1.51 -30.83 0.28
C SER A 185 -2.95 -31.12 0.61
N SER A 186 -3.21 -32.40 0.86
CA SER A 186 -4.48 -32.96 1.31
C SER A 186 -4.84 -32.43 2.69
N CYS A 187 -6.08 -31.99 2.87
CA CYS A 187 -6.77 -32.03 4.16
C CYS A 187 -8.19 -32.52 3.88
N THR A 188 -8.42 -33.77 4.24
CA THR A 188 -9.68 -34.50 4.05
C THR A 188 -10.73 -33.93 5.01
N PHE A 189 -11.91 -33.61 4.47
CA PHE A 189 -13.15 -33.48 5.23
C PHE A 189 -13.60 -34.87 5.71
N ILE A 190 -13.65 -35.09 7.03
CA ILE A 190 -14.79 -35.63 7.80
C ILE A 190 -14.73 -34.98 9.18
#